data_AF-A0A529KDU0-F1
#
_entry.id   AF-A0A529KDU0-F1
#
_cell.length_a   1.000
_cell.length_b   1.000
_cell.length_c   1.000
_cell.angle_alpha   90.00
_cell.angle_beta   90.00
_cell.angle_gamma   90.00
#
_symmetry.space_group_name_H-M   'P 1'
#
loop_
_entity.id
_entity.type
_entity.pdbx_description
1 polymer ?
#
loop_
_entity_poly.entity_id
_entity_poly.type
_entity_poly.pdbx_seq_one_letter_code
_entity_poly.pdbx_strand_id
1 'polypeptide(L)'
;MLLLIGAFLVLMLVGVPVAVSMAVSSLLYLVFYGVAPDIIAAQRMIAGVESFPLLAVPFFIFAGNLMNIAGVTGRIYSFALALVGWMKGGLAQVNIVGSVVFAGMSGAALA
;
A
#
# COMPACT_ATOMS: atom_id res chain seq x y z
N MET A 1 -20.56 3.75 -17.59
CA MET A 1 -20.45 3.69 -16.10
C MET A 1 -21.17 2.51 -15.47
N LEU A 2 -22.43 2.21 -15.79
CA LEU A 2 -23.10 1.01 -15.25
C LEU A 2 -22.37 -0.30 -15.59
N LEU A 3 -21.86 -0.43 -16.83
CA LEU A 3 -21.08 -1.61 -17.24
C LEU A 3 -19.79 -1.78 -16.43
N LEU A 4 -19.07 -0.67 -16.18
CA LEU A 4 -17.84 -0.68 -15.39
C LEU A 4 -18.12 -1.09 -13.94
N ILE A 5 -19.06 -0.42 -13.29
CA ILE A 5 -19.39 -0.67 -11.88
C ILE A 5 -20.00 -2.07 -11.70
N GLY A 6 -20.91 -2.46 -12.61
CA GLY A 6 -21.54 -3.78 -12.60
C GLY A 6 -20.54 -4.91 -12.76
N ALA A 7 -19.65 -4.82 -13.76
CA ALA A 7 -18.61 -5.83 -13.98
C ALA A 7 -17.65 -5.92 -12.79
N PHE A 8 -17.21 -4.78 -12.25
CA PHE A 8 -16.33 -4.73 -11.08
C PHE A 8 -16.93 -5.44 -9.86
N LEU A 9 -18.19 -5.12 -9.52
CA LEU A 9 -18.88 -5.70 -8.38
C LEU A 9 -19.13 -7.20 -8.57
N VAL A 10 -19.53 -7.64 -9.77
CA VAL A 10 -19.73 -9.07 -10.05
C VAL A 10 -18.43 -9.85 -9.92
N LEU A 11 -17.33 -9.36 -10.49
CA LEU A 11 -16.00 -9.99 -10.38
C LEU A 11 -15.55 -10.09 -8.92
N MET A 12 -15.75 -9.02 -8.14
CA MET A 12 -15.41 -9.00 -6.72
C MET A 12 -16.27 -9.98 -5.90
N LEU A 13 -17.57 -10.10 -6.18
CA LEU A 13 -18.48 -11.04 -5.50
C LEU A 13 -18.15 -12.51 -5.81
N VAL A 14 -17.62 -12.80 -7.00
CA VAL A 14 -17.16 -14.14 -7.40
C VAL A 14 -15.81 -14.50 -6.74
N GLY A 15 -15.20 -13.57 -6.01
CA GLY A 15 -13.95 -13.81 -5.27
C GLY A 15 -12.68 -13.55 -6.07
N VAL A 16 -12.78 -12.85 -7.21
CA VAL A 16 -11.62 -12.44 -8.00
C VAL A 16 -10.84 -11.35 -7.23
N PRO A 17 -9.49 -11.42 -7.18
CA PRO A 17 -8.68 -10.39 -6.53
C PRO A 17 -9.02 -8.99 -7.03
N VAL A 18 -9.15 -8.02 -6.11
CA VAL A 18 -9.61 -6.66 -6.41
C VAL A 18 -8.84 -6.01 -7.56
N ALA A 19 -7.52 -6.19 -7.62
CA ALA A 19 -6.67 -5.66 -8.69
C ALA A 19 -7.08 -6.20 -10.07
N VAL A 20 -7.37 -7.50 -10.18
CA VAL A 20 -7.80 -8.14 -11.43
C VAL A 20 -9.21 -7.67 -11.78
N SER A 21 -10.11 -7.58 -10.79
CA SER A 21 -11.47 -7.08 -10.98
C SER A 21 -11.47 -5.64 -11.54
N MET A 22 -10.63 -4.75 -11.00
CA MET A 22 -10.47 -3.37 -11.49
C MET A 22 -9.90 -3.32 -12.90
N ALA A 23 -8.88 -4.12 -13.21
CA ALA A 23 -8.27 -4.14 -14.53
C ALA A 23 -9.27 -4.60 -15.60
N VAL A 24 -9.95 -5.73 -15.36
CA VAL A 24 -10.90 -6.32 -16.30
C VAL A 24 -12.12 -5.43 -16.50
N SER A 25 -12.71 -4.87 -15.44
CA SER A 25 -13.86 -3.97 -15.57
C SER A 25 -13.55 -2.68 -16.32
N SER A 26 -12.34 -2.14 -16.13
CA SER A 26 -11.88 -0.92 -16.80
C SER A 26 -11.58 -1.18 -18.29
N LEU A 27 -10.90 -2.29 -18.62
CA LEU A 27 -10.63 -2.68 -20.00
C LEU A 27 -11.92 -3.01 -20.76
N LEU A 28 -12.84 -3.76 -20.14
CA LEU A 28 -14.16 -4.04 -20.72
C LEU A 28 -14.89 -2.74 -21.06
N TYR A 29 -14.88 -1.76 -20.16
CA TYR A 29 -15.54 -0.49 -20.40
C TYR A 29 -14.93 0.30 -21.57
N LEU A 30 -13.60 0.34 -21.67
CA LEU A 30 -12.89 1.04 -22.75
C LEU A 30 -13.18 0.41 -24.12
N VAL A 31 -13.14 -0.93 -24.21
CA VAL A 31 -13.37 -1.67 -25.46
C VAL A 31 -14.83 -1.58 -25.91
N PHE A 32 -15.80 -1.76 -25.00
CA PHE A 32 -17.22 -1.75 -25.36
C PHE A 32 -17.73 -0.38 -25.82
N TYR A 33 -17.20 0.71 -25.26
CA TYR A 33 -17.66 2.07 -25.56
C TYR A 33 -16.71 2.86 -26.47
N GLY A 34 -15.58 2.27 -26.90
CA GLY A 34 -14.61 2.91 -27.79
C GLY A 34 -14.04 4.22 -27.24
N VAL A 35 -13.93 4.35 -25.92
CA VAL A 35 -13.67 5.63 -25.22
C VAL A 35 -12.23 6.13 -25.46
N ALA A 36 -11.30 5.22 -25.74
CA ALA A 36 -9.91 5.56 -26.06
C ALA A 36 -9.33 4.54 -27.06
N PRO A 37 -8.41 4.95 -27.94
CA PRO A 37 -7.59 4.01 -28.71
C PRO A 37 -6.85 3.05 -27.80
N ASP A 38 -6.78 1.76 -28.17
CA ASP A 38 -6.14 0.71 -27.37
C ASP A 38 -4.69 1.05 -26.97
N ILE A 39 -4.01 1.85 -27.79
CA ILE A 39 -2.65 2.34 -27.54
C ILE A 39 -2.57 3.22 -26.27
N ILE A 40 -3.62 4.02 -25.98
CA ILE A 40 -3.66 4.92 -24.81
C ILE A 40 -3.90 4.09 -23.54
N ALA A 41 -4.71 3.04 -23.63
CA ALA A 41 -4.91 2.11 -22.52
C ALA A 41 -3.60 1.41 -22.15
N ALA A 42 -2.85 0.92 -23.14
CA ALA A 42 -1.54 0.31 -22.93
C ALA A 42 -0.53 1.30 -22.31
N GLN A 43 -0.46 2.54 -22.82
CA GLN A 43 0.43 3.57 -22.25
C GLN A 43 0.07 3.92 -20.80
N ARG A 44 -1.22 4.01 -20.46
CA ARG A 44 -1.67 4.27 -19.08
C ARG A 44 -1.32 3.14 -18.14
N MET A 45 -1.36 1.88 -18.60
CA MET A 45 -0.92 0.73 -17.82
C MET A 45 0.59 0.78 -17.55
N ILE A 46 1.40 1.07 -18.58
CA ILE A 46 2.86 1.18 -18.44
C ILE A 46 3.24 2.29 -17.45
N ALA A 47 2.64 3.48 -17.61
CA ALA A 47 2.88 4.60 -16.70
C ALA A 47 2.49 4.31 -15.24
N GLY A 48 1.51 3.42 -15.01
CA GLY A 48 1.15 2.97 -13.66
C GLY A 48 2.21 2.06 -13.03
N VAL A 49 2.89 1.24 -13.84
CA VAL A 49 3.97 0.35 -13.39
C VAL A 49 5.24 1.14 -13.05
N GLU A 50 5.52 2.22 -13.77
CA GLU A 50 6.64 3.13 -13.51
C GLU A 50 6.40 4.08 -12.32
N SER A 51 5.51 3.72 -11.40
CA SER A 51 5.19 4.58 -10.26
C SER A 51 6.17 4.41 -9.10
N PHE A 52 6.56 5.53 -8.50
CA PHE A 52 7.44 5.57 -7.32
C PHE A 52 6.99 4.64 -6.17
N PRO A 53 5.69 4.49 -5.86
CA PRO A 53 5.22 3.57 -4.81
C PRO A 53 5.58 2.10 -5.07
N LEU A 54 5.56 1.64 -6.33
CA LEU A 54 5.87 0.26 -6.70
C LEU A 54 7.33 -0.10 -6.40
N LEU A 55 8.24 0.87 -6.49
CA LEU A 55 9.63 0.72 -6.04
C LEU A 55 9.77 0.94 -4.54
N ALA A 56 9.07 1.92 -3.98
CA ALA A 56 9.16 2.26 -2.55
C ALA A 56 8.74 1.11 -1.64
N VAL A 57 7.68 0.37 -1.98
CA VAL A 57 7.16 -0.74 -1.14
C VAL A 57 8.22 -1.83 -0.89
N PRO A 58 8.87 -2.43 -1.91
CA PRO A 58 9.98 -3.37 -1.69
C PRO A 58 11.13 -2.81 -0.86
N PHE A 59 11.54 -1.56 -1.12
CA PHE A 59 12.63 -0.93 -0.37
C PHE A 59 12.26 -0.68 1.09
N PHE A 60 11.01 -0.30 1.39
CA PHE A 60 10.55 -0.17 2.78
C PHE A 60 10.47 -1.51 3.49
N ILE A 61 10.02 -2.57 2.81
CA ILE A 61 10.04 -3.93 3.37
C ILE A 61 11.48 -4.38 3.64
N PHE A 62 12.40 -4.11 2.71
CA PHE A 62 13.81 -4.44 2.88
C PHE A 62 14.45 -3.67 4.04
N ALA A 63 14.25 -2.35 4.12
CA ALA A 63 14.72 -1.54 5.24
C ALA A 63 14.12 -2.02 6.58
N GLY A 64 12.83 -2.35 6.61
CA GLY A 64 12.16 -2.95 7.77
C GLY A 64 12.82 -4.26 8.22
N ASN A 65 13.08 -5.17 7.29
CA ASN A 65 13.78 -6.42 7.59
C ASN A 65 15.22 -6.19 8.06
N LEU A 66 15.94 -5.25 7.44
CA LEU A 66 17.30 -4.89 7.86
C LEU A 66 17.31 -4.33 9.29
N MET A 67 16.38 -3.45 9.63
CA MET A 67 16.23 -2.90 10.99
C MET A 67 15.90 -3.98 12.02
N ASN A 68 15.07 -4.96 11.66
CA ASN A 68 14.77 -6.11 12.52
C ASN A 68 16.01 -6.97 12.75
N ILE A 69 16.74 -7.33 11.69
CA ILE A 69 17.95 -8.16 11.78
C ILE A 69 19.08 -7.43 12.53
N ALA A 70 19.24 -6.13 12.31
CA ALA A 70 20.23 -5.30 13.01
C ALA A 70 19.89 -5.02 14.48
N GLY A 71 18.72 -5.47 14.96
CA GLY A 71 18.24 -5.23 16.33
C GLY A 71 17.82 -3.79 16.61
N VAL A 72 17.73 -2.94 15.57
CA VAL A 72 17.30 -1.54 15.68
C VAL A 72 15.86 -1.47 16.16
N THR A 73 14.99 -2.32 15.62
CA THR A 73 13.57 -2.39 16.01
C THR A 73 13.42 -2.62 17.51
N GLY A 74 14.19 -3.56 18.07
CA GLY A 74 14.15 -3.88 19.50
C GLY A 74 14.61 -2.72 20.37
N ARG A 75 15.66 -1.99 19.94
CA ARG A 75 16.14 -0.79 20.65
C ARG A 75 15.08 0.32 20.67
N ILE A 76 14.39 0.54 19.56
CA ILE A 76 13.29 1.52 19.45
C ILE A 76 12.13 1.12 20.36
N TYR A 77 11.77 -0.16 20.37
CA TYR A 77 10.71 -0.66 21.24
C TYR A 77 11.04 -0.45 22.72
N SER A 78 12.25 -0.82 23.16
CA SER A 78 12.70 -0.59 24.54
C SER A 78 12.71 0.89 24.92
N PHE A 79 13.09 1.77 23.99
CA PHE A 79 13.03 3.21 24.18
C PHE A 79 11.59 3.72 24.36
N ALA A 80 10.67 3.31 23.48
CA ALA A 80 9.25 3.67 23.60
C ALA A 80 8.64 3.13 24.91
N LEU A 81 9.03 1.92 25.32
CA LEU A 81 8.61 1.30 26.57
C LEU A 81 9.10 2.07 27.80
N ALA A 82 10.34 2.55 27.78
CA ALA A 82 10.87 3.41 28.84
C ALA A 82 10.17 4.79 28.92
N LEU A 83 9.73 5.36 27.79
CA LEU A 83 9.07 6.66 27.75
C LEU A 83 7.62 6.63 28.26
N VAL A 84 6.81 5.70 27.74
CA VAL A 84 5.34 5.71 27.93
C VAL A 84 4.76 4.41 28.47
N GLY A 85 5.59 3.38 28.71
CA GLY A 85 5.13 2.08 29.19
C GLY A 85 4.48 2.08 30.58
N TRP A 86 4.78 3.09 31.41
CA TRP A 86 4.21 3.27 32.75
C TRP A 86 2.77 3.81 32.75
N MET A 87 2.28 4.32 31.61
CA MET A 87 0.94 4.89 31.50
C MET A 87 -0.14 3.80 31.47
N LYS A 88 -1.39 4.14 31.82
CA LYS A 88 -2.53 3.21 31.67
C LYS A 88 -2.69 2.83 30.19
N GLY A 89 -2.77 1.52 29.92
CA GLY A 89 -2.71 1.01 28.55
C GLY A 89 -1.31 1.12 27.93
N GLY A 90 -0.24 1.03 28.74
CA GLY A 90 1.14 1.29 28.35
C GLY A 90 1.57 0.65 27.04
N LEU A 91 1.20 -0.62 26.79
CA LEU A 91 1.53 -1.29 25.52
C LEU A 91 0.89 -0.61 24.29
N ALA A 92 -0.32 -0.06 24.41
CA ALA A 92 -0.97 0.70 23.34
C ALA A 92 -0.23 2.03 23.09
N GLN A 93 0.20 2.72 24.15
CA GLN A 93 0.98 3.95 24.03
C GLN A 93 2.35 3.68 23.40
N VAL A 94 3.02 2.60 23.81
CA VAL A 94 4.28 2.13 23.22
C VAL A 94 4.11 1.82 21.74
N ASN A 95 3.00 1.20 21.34
CA ASN A 95 2.72 0.94 19.93
C ASN A 95 2.53 2.24 19.12
N ILE A 96 1.81 3.23 19.66
CA ILE A 96 1.62 4.53 19.01
C ILE A 96 2.97 5.25 18.86
N VAL A 97 3.73 5.40 19.94
CA VAL A 97 5.03 6.10 19.92
C VAL A 97 6.03 5.37 19.02
N GLY A 98 6.10 4.03 19.12
CA GLY A 98 6.92 3.22 18.24
C GLY A 98 6.56 3.43 16.77
N SER A 99 5.26 3.38 16.44
CA SER A 99 4.77 3.60 15.07
C SER A 99 5.13 4.98 14.53
N VAL A 100 5.06 6.03 15.35
CA VAL A 100 5.48 7.39 14.94
C VAL A 100 6.97 7.43 14.59
N VAL A 101 7.83 6.80 15.41
CA VAL A 101 9.27 6.72 15.15
C VAL A 101 9.54 5.93 13.86
N PHE A 102 8.91 4.77 13.68
CA PHE A 102 9.04 3.98 12.45
C PHE A 102 8.55 4.72 11.21
N ALA A 103 7.40 5.42 11.30
CA ALA A 103 6.85 6.22 10.21
C ALA A 103 7.78 7.37 9.80
N GLY A 104 8.45 8.00 10.77
CA GLY A 104 9.45 9.03 10.52
C GLY A 104 10.70 8.51 9.81
N MET A 105 11.18 7.32 10.17
CA MET A 105 12.34 6.69 9.53
C MET A 105 12.03 6.14 8.13
N SER A 106 10.81 5.66 7.90
CA SER A 106 10.39 5.14 6.61
C SER A 106 10.13 6.25 5.57
N GLY A 107 10.46 7.51 5.82
CA GLY A 107 10.43 8.57 4.81
C GLY A 107 9.05 8.86 4.17
N ALA A 108 7.97 8.25 4.68
CA ALA A 108 6.62 8.37 4.14
C ALA A 108 6.02 9.78 4.28
N ALA A 109 6.70 10.68 5.00
CA ALA A 109 6.33 12.08 5.10
C ALA A 109 6.69 12.90 3.84
N LEU A 110 7.56 12.39 2.96
CA LEU A 110 8.03 13.06 1.74
C LEU A 110 7.63 12.34 0.44
N ALA A 111 7.07 11.13 0.53
CA ALA A 111 6.68 10.28 -0.61
C ALA A 111 5.25 10.55 -1.08
#